data_AF-A0A1W9J015-F1
#
_entry.id   AF-A0A1W9J015-F1
#
_cell.length_a   1.000
_cell.length_b   1.000
_cell.length_c   1.000
_cell.angle_alpha   90.00
_cell.angle_beta   90.00
_cell.angle_gamma   90.00
#
_symmetry.space_group_name_H-M   'P 1'
#
loop_
_entity.id
_entity.type
_entity.pdbx_description
1 polymer ?
#
loop_
_entity_poly.entity_id
_entity_poly.type
_entity_poly.pdbx_seq_one_letter_code
_entity_poly.pdbx_strand_id
1 'polypeptide(L)'
;MVTVLVFGRVIQEATGENEFSIESVEPTTVRKLIEANAESLGPLLRFIDSREALISVNKKVGTEDTVVKDGDTVKVSFQSRMSYDGTRDIPT
;
A
#
# COMPACT_ATOMS: atom_id res chain seq x y z
N MET A 1 11.57 9.34 -10.16
CA MET A 1 10.77 9.46 -8.94
C MET A 1 9.64 8.44 -8.95
N VAL A 2 9.45 7.68 -7.87
CA VAL A 2 8.28 6.82 -7.64
C VAL A 2 7.35 7.54 -6.67
N THR A 3 6.07 7.64 -7.00
CA THR A 3 5.07 8.27 -6.12
C THR A 3 4.34 7.20 -5.33
N VAL A 4 4.34 7.28 -4.00
CA VAL A 4 3.59 6.39 -3.11
C VAL A 4 2.41 7.14 -2.52
N LEU A 5 1.19 6.65 -2.79
CA LEU A 5 -0.06 7.23 -2.31
C LEU A 5 -0.68 6.30 -1.26
N VAL A 6 -0.98 6.86 -0.09
CA VAL A 6 -1.56 6.15 1.04
C VAL A 6 -3.02 6.54 1.21
N PHE A 7 -3.90 5.54 1.16
CA PHE A 7 -5.35 5.73 1.23
C PHE A 7 -5.99 4.93 2.35
N GLY A 8 -6.89 5.57 3.08
CA GLY A 8 -7.62 4.97 4.19
C GLY A 8 -7.11 5.51 5.51
N ARG A 9 -8.03 6.00 6.34
CA ARG A 9 -7.71 6.74 7.56
C ARG A 9 -6.76 5.97 8.49
N VAL A 10 -6.97 4.67 8.64
CA VAL A 10 -6.15 3.80 9.52
C VAL A 10 -4.69 3.77 9.10
N ILE A 11 -4.42 3.66 7.79
CA ILE A 11 -3.05 3.57 7.28
C ILE A 11 -2.40 4.96 7.19
N GLN A 12 -3.20 6.00 6.91
CA GLN A 12 -2.75 7.40 6.91
C GLN A 12 -2.37 7.89 8.31
N GLU A 13 -3.15 7.53 9.34
CA GLU A 13 -2.81 7.83 10.74
C GLU A 13 -1.51 7.15 11.17
N ALA A 14 -1.15 6.02 10.56
CA ALA A 14 0.10 5.31 10.83
C ALA A 14 1.30 5.90 10.09
N THR A 15 1.14 6.39 8.86
CA THR A 15 2.22 7.00 8.06
C THR A 15 2.38 8.50 8.25
N GLY A 16 1.39 9.20 8.82
CA GLY A 16 1.40 10.64 9.04
C GLY A 16 1.18 11.49 7.79
N GLU A 17 1.55 10.98 6.60
CA GLU A 17 1.32 11.61 5.31
C GLU A 17 0.56 10.69 4.34
N ASN A 18 -0.01 11.30 3.31
CA ASN A 18 -0.85 10.64 2.31
C ASN A 18 -0.14 10.42 0.97
N GLU A 19 0.95 11.14 0.71
CA GLU A 19 1.70 11.09 -0.53
C GLU A 19 3.19 11.23 -0.22
N PHE A 20 4.00 10.34 -0.80
CA PHE A 20 5.46 10.37 -0.70
C PHE A 20 6.06 10.32 -2.09
N SER A 21 7.11 11.12 -2.30
CA SER A 21 7.90 11.09 -3.54
C SER A 21 9.27 10.50 -3.22
N ILE A 22 9.51 9.28 -3.71
CA ILE A 22 10.71 8.50 -3.40
C ILE A 22 11.61 8.42 -4.63
N GLU A 23 12.91 8.64 -4.45
CA GLU A 23 13.88 8.42 -5.51
C GLU A 23 14.17 6.91 -5.67
N SER A 24 14.04 6.39 -6.89
CA SER A 24 14.30 4.99 -7.20
C SER A 24 15.37 4.92 -8.28
N VAL A 25 16.61 4.67 -7.87
CA VAL A 25 17.77 4.63 -8.78
C VAL A 25 17.72 3.40 -9.69
N GLU A 26 17.23 2.28 -9.18
CA GLU A 26 17.08 1.03 -9.92
C GLU A 26 15.65 0.48 -9.79
N PRO A 27 15.18 -0.35 -10.74
CA PRO A 27 13.94 -1.09 -10.59
C PRO A 27 13.98 -1.97 -9.34
N THR A 28 13.00 -1.79 -8.45
CA THR A 28 12.91 -2.51 -7.18
C THR A 28 11.51 -3.07 -6.97
N THR A 29 11.26 -3.81 -5.89
CA THR A 29 9.90 -4.26 -5.55
C THR A 29 9.22 -3.27 -4.62
N VAL A 30 7.89 -3.27 -4.55
CA VAL A 30 7.14 -2.44 -3.60
C VAL A 30 7.62 -2.68 -2.16
N ARG A 31 7.86 -3.94 -1.77
CA ARG A 31 8.41 -4.28 -0.44
C ARG A 31 9.76 -3.61 -0.20
N LYS A 32 10.70 -3.82 -1.12
CA LYS A 32 12.06 -3.26 -1.00
C LYS A 32 12.05 -1.73 -1.01
N LEU A 33 11.16 -1.11 -1.79
CA LEU A 33 10.99 0.35 -1.79
C LEU A 33 10.58 0.85 -0.40
N ILE A 34 9.62 0.17 0.23
CA ILE A 34 9.13 0.50 1.57
C ILE A 34 10.22 0.26 2.62
N GLU A 35 10.93 -0.87 2.55
CA GLU A 35 12.04 -1.20 3.47
C GLU A 35 13.20 -0.21 3.36
N ALA A 36 13.54 0.24 2.15
CA ALA A 36 14.57 1.24 1.93
C ALA A 36 14.21 2.63 2.48
N ASN A 37 12.90 2.90 2.68
CA ASN A 37 12.37 4.16 3.19
C ASN A 37 11.57 3.92 4.47
N ALA A 38 12.08 3.04 5.35
CA ALA A 38 11.37 2.57 6.53
C ALA A 38 11.03 3.69 7.53
N GLU A 39 11.73 4.82 7.50
CA GLU A 39 11.44 5.98 8.35
C GLU A 39 10.04 6.57 8.11
N SER A 40 9.61 6.63 6.85
CA SER A 40 8.31 7.18 6.45
C SER A 40 7.29 6.10 6.08
N LEU A 41 7.75 5.05 5.38
CA LEU A 41 6.88 4.02 4.83
C LEU A 41 6.85 2.74 5.67
N GLY A 42 7.74 2.58 6.67
CA GLY A 42 7.80 1.40 7.53
C GLY A 42 6.45 0.98 8.14
N PRO A 43 5.59 1.91 8.58
CA PRO A 43 4.24 1.57 9.07
C PRO A 43 3.35 0.86 8.04
N LEU A 44 3.63 0.93 6.74
CA LEU A 44 2.89 0.21 5.71
C LEU A 44 3.13 -1.30 5.78
N LEU A 45 4.32 -1.75 6.19
CA LEU A 45 4.72 -3.16 6.20
C LEU A 45 3.77 -4.01 7.05
N ARG A 46 3.38 -3.54 8.24
CA ARG A 46 2.42 -4.27 9.10
C ARG A 46 1.09 -4.56 8.41
N PHE A 47 0.59 -3.65 7.58
CA PHE A 47 -0.69 -3.83 6.87
C PHE A 47 -0.53 -4.76 5.68
N ILE A 48 0.62 -4.72 5.01
CA ILE A 48 0.97 -5.65 3.93
C ILE A 48 1.08 -7.07 4.50
N ASP A 49 1.85 -7.27 5.57
CA ASP A 49 2.06 -8.58 6.21
C ASP A 49 0.77 -9.14 6.80
N SER A 50 -0.13 -8.28 7.31
CA SER A 50 -1.45 -8.68 7.82
C SER A 50 -2.49 -8.93 6.71
N ARG A 51 -2.13 -8.69 5.43
CA ARG A 51 -3.02 -8.73 4.26
C ARG A 51 -4.22 -7.78 4.38
N GLU A 52 -4.00 -6.65 5.03
CA GLU A 52 -4.96 -5.55 5.23
C GLU A 52 -4.63 -4.34 4.33
N ALA A 53 -3.66 -4.49 3.43
CA ALA A 53 -3.31 -3.49 2.43
C ALA A 53 -3.55 -4.02 1.02
N LEU A 54 -4.28 -3.27 0.21
CA LEU A 54 -4.38 -3.46 -1.22
C LEU A 54 -3.33 -2.59 -1.91
N ILE A 55 -2.44 -3.25 -2.65
CA ILE A 55 -1.38 -2.58 -3.43
C ILE A 55 -1.84 -2.45 -4.88
N SER A 56 -1.58 -1.30 -5.49
CA SER A 56 -1.76 -1.11 -6.92
C SER A 56 -0.62 -0.29 -7.50
N VAL A 57 -0.07 -0.72 -8.62
CA VAL A 57 0.98 0.01 -9.36
C VAL A 57 0.41 0.46 -10.69
N ASN A 58 0.46 1.75 -11.01
CA ASN A 58 -0.06 2.32 -12.25
C ASN A 58 -1.51 1.89 -12.55
N LYS A 59 -2.38 1.97 -11.53
CA LYS A 59 -3.80 1.59 -11.58
C LYS A 59 -4.07 0.09 -11.77
N LYS A 60 -3.04 -0.77 -11.73
CA LYS A 60 -3.17 -2.23 -11.76
C LYS A 60 -2.97 -2.80 -10.36
N VAL A 61 -3.86 -3.71 -9.94
CA VAL A 61 -3.70 -4.43 -8.68
C VAL A 61 -2.43 -5.26 -8.73
N GLY A 62 -1.62 -5.17 -7.69
CA GLY A 62 -0.36 -5.87 -7.55
C GLY A 62 -0.16 -6.40 -6.13
N THR A 63 1.03 -6.94 -5.90
CA THR A 63 1.49 -7.46 -4.61
C THR A 63 2.75 -6.73 -4.17
N GLU A 64 3.25 -7.04 -2.98
CA GLU A 64 4.50 -6.47 -2.47
C GLU A 64 5.74 -6.81 -3.35
N ASP A 65 5.67 -7.89 -4.12
CA ASP A 65 6.72 -8.34 -5.05
C ASP A 65 6.64 -7.65 -6.42
N THR A 66 5.63 -6.81 -6.64
CA THR A 66 5.48 -6.09 -7.91
C THR A 66 6.66 -5.14 -8.11
N VAL A 67 7.28 -5.22 -9.28
CA VAL A 67 8.41 -4.36 -9.65
C VAL A 67 7.90 -2.95 -9.94
N VAL A 68 8.57 -1.97 -9.35
CA VAL A 68 8.35 -0.54 -9.49
C VAL A 68 9.63 0.12 -9.98
N LYS A 69 9.48 1.14 -10.80
CA LYS A 69 10.59 1.90 -11.40
C LYS A 69 10.26 3.38 -11.42
N ASP A 70 11.27 4.17 -11.76
CA ASP A 70 11.14 5.61 -11.97
C ASP A 70 9.93 5.97 -12.84
N GLY A 71 9.08 6.86 -12.34
CA GLY A 71 7.84 7.31 -12.97
C GLY A 71 6.59 6.53 -12.56
N ASP A 72 6.73 5.42 -11.83
CA ASP A 72 5.58 4.65 -11.38
C ASP A 72 4.84 5.30 -10.21
N THR A 73 3.52 5.07 -10.16
CA THR A 73 2.68 5.42 -9.01
C THR A 73 2.24 4.15 -8.28
N VAL A 74 2.66 4.02 -7.02
CA VAL A 74 2.25 2.96 -6.11
C VAL A 74 1.14 3.50 -5.22
N LYS A 75 0.02 2.80 -5.16
CA LYS A 75 -1.09 3.10 -4.27
C LYS A 75 -1.20 1.99 -3.24
N VAL A 76 -1.22 2.36 -1.96
CA VAL A 76 -1.46 1.46 -0.84
C VAL A 76 -2.75 1.88 -0.17
N SER A 77 -3.75 1.01 -0.16
CA SER A 77 -5.06 1.30 0.42
C SER A 77 -5.38 0.32 1.53
N PHE A 78 -5.84 0.81 2.69
CA PHE A 78 -6.32 -0.08 3.74
C PHE A 78 -7.56 -0.83 3.28
N GLN A 79 -7.53 -2.16 3.40
CA GLN A 79 -8.64 -3.06 3.14
C GLN A 79 -8.96 -3.81 4.44
N SER A 80 -10.11 -3.48 5.03
CA SER A 80 -10.60 -4.18 6.21
C SER A 80 -10.93 -5.64 5.87
N ARG A 81 -10.60 -6.54 6.79
CA ARG A 81 -10.99 -7.97 6.78
C ARG A 81 -12.48 -8.21 7.02
N MET A 82 -13.36 -7.31 6.56
CA MET A 82 -14.77 -7.67 6.46
C MET A 82 -14.90 -8.75 5.37
N SER A 83 -14.73 -10.00 5.79
CA SER A 83 -15.30 -11.16 5.13
C SER A 83 -16.77 -10.85 4.97
N TYR A 84 -17.17 -10.47 3.75
CA TYR A 84 -18.57 -10.36 3.38
C TYR A 84 -19.11 -11.79 3.28
N ASP A 85 -19.34 -12.41 4.43
CA ASP A 85 -20.21 -13.58 4.54
C ASP A 85 -21.63 -13.05 4.29
N GLY A 86 -22.07 -13.09 3.03
CA GLY A 86 -23.35 -12.56 2.54
C GLY A 86 -24.61 -13.13 3.22
N THR A 87 -24.44 -13.84 4.34
CA THR A 87 -25.47 -14.35 5.24
C THR A 87 -25.97 -13.28 6.25
N ARG A 88 -25.22 -12.22 6.53
CA ARG A 88 -25.53 -11.30 7.67
C ARG A 88 -26.32 -10.03 7.33
N ASP A 89 -26.60 -9.77 6.04
CA ASP A 89 -27.34 -8.58 5.59
C ASP A 89 -28.77 -8.91 5.09
N ILE A 90 -29.40 -9.98 5.57
CA ILE A 90 -30.85 -10.16 5.40
C ILE A 90 -31.59 -9.44 6.53
N PRO A 91 -32.31 -8.33 6.27
CA PRO A 91 -33.17 -7.72 7.27
C PRO A 91 -34.22 -8.77 7.68
N THR A 92 -34.39 -8.99 8.99
CA THR A 92 -35.48 -9.81 9.53
C THR A 92 -36.76 -9.00 9.60
#